data_AF-C9LJI4-F1
#
_entry.id   AF-C9LJI4-F1
#
_cell.length_a   1.000
_cell.length_b   1.000
_cell.length_c   1.000
_cell.angle_alpha   90.00
_cell.angle_beta   90.00
_cell.angle_gamma   90.00
#
_symmetry.space_group_name_H-M   'P 1'
#
loop_
_entity.id
_entity.type
_entity.pdbx_description
1 polymer ?
#
loop_
_entity_poly.entity_id
_entity_poly.type
_entity_poly.pdbx_seq_one_letter_code
_entity_poly.pdbx_strand_id
1 'polypeptide(L)'
;MIMKKYLLKNTYAAIVALFIAMMALPTTAQAQTKYNLKICGTQVTSDNCGDLSVIDGVEGTVKYDPDNETLTLDNATIKTSKNSAISINQEMKIKVVGKCKIDAGDRTAIYSTKWLYIYSERNELDDQCLDVVSGDCAIFINHTDLIINNCTVNTKGTGASGVGIAGNHDDDKARLKVRGKYTRVTAEGKEASICDIVEFWLTDCDITQPKRAKYDKKLKGVALDGKLVKTKVVIESVHMYGLWIAGRPVHPGNYDDLTVIDGVKGTVSYDPDTKTLTLNGATISASESSGIANDIDGLTIRLIGDNTITSEGDAGMYHVSNGALTLISSDGGWLRVKGRLLGIVNKGLDTEGTITVTGCAMEVSGNYHGLYGGKWEFDHCTIRAKASNIYDEHDGSICYLKEIPKFTGCRITSPDGAYWKKHQGINFTIGYCLFGMDDKIISDWVTIADPTGINTPTIDTTAKQGIYTLSGVKLNGEMKDLPKGVYVVNGKKVVK
;
A
#
# COMPACT_ATOMS: atom_id res chain seq x y z
N MET A 1 -88.61 -28.91 -32.06
CA MET A 1 -87.28 -29.37 -31.59
C MET A 1 -86.28 -29.52 -32.75
N ILE A 2 -86.15 -28.53 -33.65
CA ILE A 2 -85.26 -28.62 -34.85
C ILE A 2 -84.32 -27.39 -34.96
N MET A 3 -84.77 -26.21 -34.53
CA MET A 3 -83.96 -24.97 -34.61
C MET A 3 -82.74 -24.93 -33.66
N LYS A 4 -82.80 -25.54 -32.48
CA LYS A 4 -81.69 -25.55 -31.50
C LYS A 4 -80.48 -26.39 -31.93
N LYS A 5 -80.66 -27.39 -32.81
CA LYS A 5 -79.59 -28.30 -33.24
C LYS A 5 -78.70 -27.69 -34.34
N TYR A 6 -79.25 -26.80 -35.17
CA TYR A 6 -78.50 -26.09 -36.22
C TYR A 6 -77.67 -24.92 -35.67
N LEU A 7 -78.16 -24.22 -34.64
CA LEU A 7 -77.39 -23.17 -33.97
C LEU A 7 -76.14 -23.73 -33.26
N LEU A 8 -76.24 -24.82 -32.49
CA LEU A 8 -75.06 -25.38 -31.81
C LEU A 8 -73.99 -25.90 -32.81
N LYS A 9 -74.39 -26.55 -33.91
CA LYS A 9 -73.44 -27.13 -34.87
C LYS A 9 -72.63 -26.05 -35.62
N ASN A 10 -73.26 -24.92 -35.94
CA ASN A 10 -72.57 -23.78 -36.55
C ASN A 10 -71.71 -22.98 -35.54
N THR A 11 -72.08 -23.00 -34.26
CA THR A 11 -71.29 -22.34 -33.20
C THR A 11 -69.97 -23.08 -32.94
N TYR A 12 -69.97 -24.42 -32.94
CA TYR A 12 -68.73 -25.20 -32.83
C TYR A 12 -67.84 -25.07 -34.07
N ALA A 13 -68.41 -25.02 -35.28
CA ALA A 13 -67.63 -24.80 -36.50
C ALA A 13 -66.99 -23.40 -36.54
N ALA A 14 -67.70 -22.36 -36.08
CA ALA A 14 -67.18 -21.00 -35.98
C ALA A 14 -66.07 -20.87 -34.91
N ILE A 15 -66.19 -21.56 -33.77
CA ILE A 15 -65.16 -21.56 -32.72
C ILE A 15 -63.90 -22.30 -33.19
N VAL A 16 -64.03 -23.45 -33.85
CA VAL A 16 -62.87 -24.19 -34.39
C VAL A 16 -62.18 -23.41 -35.51
N ALA A 17 -62.94 -22.71 -36.37
CA ALA A 17 -62.37 -21.82 -37.40
C ALA A 17 -61.62 -20.61 -36.79
N LEU A 18 -62.09 -20.07 -35.66
CA LEU A 18 -61.40 -18.98 -34.94
C LEU A 18 -60.07 -19.44 -34.32
N PHE A 19 -60.00 -20.67 -33.80
CA PHE A 19 -58.76 -21.26 -33.27
C PHE A 19 -57.73 -21.60 -34.35
N ILE A 20 -58.16 -22.09 -35.52
CA ILE A 20 -57.27 -22.34 -36.66
C ILE A 20 -56.74 -21.02 -37.26
N ALA A 21 -57.57 -19.97 -37.28
CA ALA A 21 -57.15 -18.64 -37.72
C ALA A 21 -56.17 -17.96 -36.75
N MET A 22 -56.30 -18.17 -35.42
CA MET A 22 -55.34 -17.67 -34.43
C MET A 22 -53.98 -18.39 -34.48
N MET A 23 -53.94 -19.65 -34.90
CA MET A 23 -52.68 -20.39 -35.17
C MET A 23 -52.03 -20.04 -36.52
N ALA A 24 -52.73 -19.29 -37.38
CA ALA A 24 -52.25 -18.83 -38.69
C ALA A 24 -51.90 -17.33 -38.72
N LEU A 25 -52.09 -16.61 -37.60
CA LEU A 25 -51.58 -15.24 -37.47
C LEU A 25 -50.05 -15.31 -37.41
N PRO A 26 -49.32 -14.54 -38.24
CA PRO A 26 -47.89 -14.40 -38.05
C PRO A 26 -47.68 -13.83 -36.65
N THR A 27 -47.09 -14.62 -35.74
CA THR A 27 -46.56 -14.10 -34.49
C THR A 27 -45.66 -12.95 -34.87
N THR A 28 -45.99 -11.72 -34.46
CA THR A 28 -45.09 -10.59 -34.61
C THR A 28 -43.85 -10.92 -33.79
N ALA A 29 -42.82 -11.44 -34.47
CA ALA A 29 -41.51 -11.65 -33.89
C ALA A 29 -41.07 -10.28 -33.37
N GLN A 30 -41.13 -10.07 -32.05
CA GLN A 30 -40.58 -8.87 -31.47
C GLN A 30 -39.09 -8.85 -31.80
N ALA A 31 -38.58 -7.70 -32.20
CA ALA A 31 -37.17 -7.56 -32.54
C ALA A 31 -36.34 -7.94 -31.30
N GLN A 32 -35.63 -9.06 -31.42
CA GLN A 32 -34.81 -9.61 -30.34
C GLN A 32 -33.69 -8.61 -29.99
N THR A 33 -33.65 -8.15 -28.75
CA THR A 33 -32.58 -7.26 -28.28
C THR A 33 -31.27 -8.04 -28.28
N LYS A 34 -30.22 -7.50 -28.92
CA LYS A 34 -28.88 -8.07 -28.92
C LYS A 34 -28.01 -7.29 -27.95
N TYR A 35 -27.35 -7.99 -27.04
CA TYR A 35 -26.41 -7.39 -26.10
C TYR A 35 -25.00 -7.41 -26.69
N ASN A 36 -24.11 -6.50 -26.32
CA ASN A 36 -22.73 -6.51 -26.80
C ASN A 36 -21.88 -7.53 -26.03
N LEU A 37 -22.38 -8.77 -25.97
CA LEU A 37 -21.85 -9.91 -25.25
C LEU A 37 -21.98 -11.16 -26.12
N LYS A 38 -20.90 -11.94 -26.21
CA LYS A 38 -20.93 -13.28 -26.81
C LYS A 38 -20.34 -14.32 -25.88
N ILE A 39 -20.95 -15.49 -25.83
CA ILE A 39 -20.46 -16.67 -25.11
C ILE A 39 -20.16 -17.76 -26.13
N CYS A 40 -18.94 -18.29 -26.13
CA CYS A 40 -18.46 -19.27 -27.13
C CYS A 40 -18.65 -18.84 -28.60
N GLY A 41 -18.79 -17.54 -28.86
CA GLY A 41 -19.09 -16.96 -30.18
C GLY A 41 -20.59 -16.78 -30.48
N THR A 42 -21.48 -17.32 -29.64
CA THR A 42 -22.93 -17.14 -29.75
C THR A 42 -23.36 -15.80 -29.17
N GLN A 43 -24.18 -15.07 -29.93
CA GLN A 43 -24.73 -13.77 -29.54
C GLN A 43 -25.68 -13.92 -28.35
N VAL A 44 -25.45 -13.16 -27.28
CA VAL A 44 -26.41 -13.06 -26.16
C VAL A 44 -27.50 -12.05 -26.52
N THR A 45 -28.72 -12.40 -26.17
CA THR A 45 -29.95 -11.75 -26.62
C THR A 45 -31.03 -11.82 -25.54
N SER A 46 -32.11 -11.06 -25.68
CA SER A 46 -33.26 -11.11 -24.75
C SER A 46 -33.86 -12.51 -24.58
N ASP A 47 -33.70 -13.40 -25.56
CA ASP A 47 -34.33 -14.72 -25.51
C ASP A 47 -33.49 -15.77 -24.76
N ASN A 48 -32.16 -15.60 -24.73
CA ASN A 48 -31.23 -16.54 -24.10
C ASN A 48 -30.49 -15.97 -22.88
N CYS A 49 -30.60 -14.67 -22.59
CA CYS A 49 -29.87 -14.07 -21.48
C CYS A 49 -30.25 -14.68 -20.11
N GLY A 50 -31.49 -15.15 -19.94
CA GLY A 50 -31.93 -15.80 -18.71
C GLY A 50 -31.30 -17.19 -18.45
N ASP A 51 -30.87 -17.89 -19.50
CA ASP A 51 -30.24 -19.21 -19.42
C ASP A 51 -29.32 -19.43 -20.62
N LEU A 52 -28.01 -19.30 -20.38
CA LEU A 52 -26.96 -19.45 -21.39
C LEU A 52 -26.41 -20.88 -21.47
N SER A 53 -26.94 -21.83 -20.66
CA SER A 53 -26.58 -23.25 -20.78
C SER A 53 -27.03 -23.89 -22.09
N VAL A 54 -27.93 -23.23 -22.83
CA VAL A 54 -28.34 -23.60 -24.20
C VAL A 54 -27.21 -23.46 -25.23
N ILE A 55 -26.11 -22.78 -24.88
CA ILE A 55 -24.96 -22.58 -25.75
C ILE A 55 -24.00 -23.75 -25.61
N ASP A 56 -23.59 -24.35 -26.73
CA ASP A 56 -22.64 -25.46 -26.76
C ASP A 56 -21.32 -25.09 -26.04
N GLY A 57 -20.87 -26.00 -25.17
CA GLY A 57 -19.71 -25.80 -24.30
C GLY A 57 -20.00 -25.07 -22.99
N VAL A 58 -21.25 -24.71 -22.68
CA VAL A 58 -21.65 -24.13 -21.38
C VAL A 58 -22.30 -25.20 -20.50
N GLU A 59 -21.76 -25.37 -19.30
CA GLU A 59 -22.28 -26.26 -18.25
C GLU A 59 -22.48 -25.46 -16.96
N GLY A 60 -23.35 -25.95 -16.07
CA GLY A 60 -23.75 -25.25 -14.84
C GLY A 60 -24.70 -24.09 -15.10
N THR A 61 -24.80 -23.15 -14.16
CA THR A 61 -25.71 -22.01 -14.29
C THR A 61 -24.98 -20.78 -14.79
N VAL A 62 -25.33 -20.34 -16.00
CA VAL A 62 -24.81 -19.10 -16.61
C VAL A 62 -26.00 -18.26 -17.07
N LYS A 63 -26.11 -17.04 -16.55
CA LYS A 63 -27.17 -16.10 -16.93
C LYS A 63 -26.64 -14.68 -17.00
N TYR A 64 -27.15 -13.92 -17.96
CA TYR A 64 -26.92 -12.49 -18.08
C TYR A 64 -28.17 -11.71 -17.71
N ASP A 65 -28.04 -10.87 -16.68
CA ASP A 65 -29.04 -9.89 -16.30
C ASP A 65 -28.71 -8.54 -16.98
N PRO A 66 -29.49 -8.11 -17.99
CA PRO A 66 -29.26 -6.86 -18.69
C PRO A 66 -29.57 -5.61 -17.87
N ASP A 67 -30.47 -5.69 -16.88
CA ASP A 67 -30.86 -4.53 -16.07
C ASP A 67 -29.75 -4.15 -15.07
N ASN A 68 -28.98 -5.14 -14.64
CA ASN A 68 -27.84 -4.97 -13.73
C ASN A 68 -26.47 -5.12 -14.40
N GLU A 69 -26.45 -5.34 -15.71
CA GLU A 69 -25.26 -5.60 -16.53
C GLU A 69 -24.37 -6.71 -15.95
N THR A 70 -24.99 -7.77 -15.43
CA THR A 70 -24.29 -8.79 -14.64
C THR A 70 -24.41 -10.19 -15.26
N LEU A 71 -23.27 -10.77 -15.64
CA LEU A 71 -23.15 -12.19 -15.96
C LEU A 71 -22.91 -12.96 -14.66
N THR A 72 -23.84 -13.81 -14.27
CA THR A 72 -23.65 -14.74 -13.14
C THR A 72 -23.11 -16.06 -13.66
N LEU A 73 -21.99 -16.49 -13.09
CA LEU A 73 -21.42 -17.82 -13.21
C LEU A 73 -21.65 -18.53 -11.87
N ASP A 74 -22.47 -19.58 -11.85
CA ASP A 74 -22.74 -20.37 -10.65
C ASP A 74 -22.44 -21.84 -10.92
N ASN A 75 -21.33 -22.31 -10.32
CA ASN A 75 -20.74 -23.63 -10.56
C ASN A 75 -20.63 -23.96 -12.06
N ALA A 76 -20.25 -22.95 -12.84
CA ALA A 76 -20.32 -22.98 -14.30
C ALA A 76 -19.00 -23.38 -14.94
N THR A 77 -19.06 -24.13 -16.04
CA THR A 77 -17.93 -24.36 -16.93
C THR A 77 -18.25 -23.83 -18.32
N ILE A 78 -17.37 -22.99 -18.88
CA ILE A 78 -17.48 -22.51 -20.26
C ILE A 78 -16.25 -22.99 -21.02
N LYS A 79 -16.46 -23.83 -22.04
CA LYS A 79 -15.41 -24.46 -22.84
C LYS A 79 -15.56 -24.16 -24.32
N THR A 80 -14.50 -23.69 -24.96
CA THR A 80 -14.44 -23.51 -26.41
C THR A 80 -12.99 -23.65 -26.91
N SER A 81 -12.81 -23.78 -28.22
CA SER A 81 -11.49 -23.77 -28.87
C SER A 81 -11.46 -22.90 -30.13
N LYS A 82 -12.58 -22.28 -30.49
CA LYS A 82 -12.76 -21.59 -31.77
C LYS A 82 -12.75 -20.07 -31.61
N ASN A 83 -13.33 -19.59 -30.52
CA ASN A 83 -13.56 -18.17 -30.24
C ASN A 83 -13.08 -17.85 -28.82
N SER A 84 -13.13 -16.57 -28.44
CA SER A 84 -13.10 -16.26 -27.01
C SER A 84 -14.31 -16.86 -26.30
N ALA A 85 -14.08 -17.39 -25.10
CA ALA A 85 -15.15 -17.99 -24.29
C ALA A 85 -16.16 -16.94 -23.86
N ILE A 86 -15.69 -15.75 -23.45
CA ILE A 86 -16.51 -14.58 -23.14
C ILE A 86 -15.93 -13.37 -23.89
N SER A 87 -16.73 -12.76 -24.76
CA SER A 87 -16.37 -11.53 -25.50
C SER A 87 -17.31 -10.40 -25.10
N ILE A 88 -16.76 -9.32 -24.57
CA ILE A 88 -17.49 -8.22 -23.92
C ILE A 88 -17.16 -6.90 -24.62
N ASN A 89 -18.19 -6.24 -25.17
CA ASN A 89 -18.09 -4.94 -25.83
C ASN A 89 -19.06 -3.91 -25.22
N GLN A 90 -19.37 -4.07 -23.93
CA GLN A 90 -20.19 -3.19 -23.10
C GLN A 90 -19.67 -3.22 -21.66
N GLU A 91 -19.97 -2.21 -20.85
CA GLU A 91 -19.64 -2.25 -19.42
C GLU A 91 -20.39 -3.41 -18.77
N MET A 92 -19.71 -4.15 -17.89
CA MET A 92 -20.26 -5.39 -17.38
C MET A 92 -19.60 -5.87 -16.08
N LYS A 93 -20.39 -6.58 -15.28
CA LYS A 93 -19.93 -7.33 -14.12
C LYS A 93 -19.99 -8.83 -14.39
N ILE A 94 -19.03 -9.59 -13.85
CA ILE A 94 -19.07 -11.04 -13.74
C ILE A 94 -19.18 -11.37 -12.25
N LYS A 95 -20.32 -11.92 -11.85
CA LYS A 95 -20.56 -12.47 -10.51
C LYS A 95 -20.18 -13.94 -10.49
N VAL A 96 -19.25 -14.32 -9.64
CA VAL A 96 -18.76 -15.70 -9.47
C VAL A 96 -19.39 -16.29 -8.22
N VAL A 97 -20.09 -17.41 -8.38
CA VAL A 97 -20.72 -18.23 -7.35
C VAL A 97 -20.19 -19.66 -7.43
N GLY A 98 -19.68 -20.20 -6.33
CA GLY A 98 -19.11 -21.56 -6.30
C GLY A 98 -17.86 -21.73 -7.18
N LYS A 99 -17.62 -22.92 -7.73
CA LYS A 99 -16.42 -23.23 -8.51
C LYS A 99 -16.70 -23.10 -10.00
N CYS A 100 -16.18 -22.04 -10.60
CA CYS A 100 -16.37 -21.74 -12.01
C CYS A 100 -15.07 -21.95 -12.80
N LYS A 101 -15.21 -22.40 -14.05
CA LYS A 101 -14.08 -22.61 -14.95
C LYS A 101 -14.37 -22.06 -16.35
N ILE A 102 -13.39 -21.43 -16.95
CA ILE A 102 -13.38 -21.03 -18.36
C ILE A 102 -12.14 -21.63 -19.01
N ASP A 103 -12.33 -22.33 -20.13
CA ASP A 103 -11.28 -23.00 -20.89
C ASP A 103 -11.47 -22.70 -22.39
N ALA A 104 -10.60 -21.86 -22.95
CA ALA A 104 -10.73 -21.38 -24.32
C ALA A 104 -9.78 -22.05 -25.32
N GLY A 105 -9.11 -23.15 -24.93
CA GLY A 105 -8.09 -23.79 -25.77
C GLY A 105 -7.02 -22.78 -26.17
N ASP A 106 -6.68 -22.69 -27.45
CA ASP A 106 -5.64 -21.75 -27.96
C ASP A 106 -6.10 -20.28 -28.12
N ARG A 107 -7.30 -19.92 -27.65
CA ARG A 107 -7.88 -18.57 -27.81
C ARG A 107 -7.90 -17.81 -26.50
N THR A 108 -7.95 -16.47 -26.59
CA THR A 108 -8.18 -15.61 -25.42
C THR A 108 -9.48 -15.99 -24.70
N ALA A 109 -9.44 -16.25 -23.40
CA ALA A 109 -10.62 -16.74 -22.67
C ALA A 109 -11.65 -15.65 -22.37
N ILE A 110 -11.25 -14.58 -21.68
CA ILE A 110 -12.10 -13.40 -21.45
C ILE A 110 -11.49 -12.22 -22.20
N TYR A 111 -12.24 -11.67 -23.15
CA TYR A 111 -11.86 -10.49 -23.93
C TYR A 111 -12.84 -9.36 -23.63
N SER A 112 -12.35 -8.19 -23.23
CA SER A 112 -13.19 -7.00 -23.01
C SER A 112 -12.64 -5.75 -23.68
N THR A 113 -13.50 -4.95 -24.30
CA THR A 113 -13.19 -3.59 -24.80
C THR A 113 -13.79 -2.48 -23.94
N LYS A 114 -14.48 -2.85 -22.87
CA LYS A 114 -15.20 -1.97 -21.95
C LYS A 114 -14.97 -2.41 -20.50
N TRP A 115 -15.35 -1.55 -19.56
CA TRP A 115 -15.07 -1.74 -18.15
C TRP A 115 -15.58 -3.11 -17.68
N LEU A 116 -14.70 -3.88 -17.03
CA LEU A 116 -14.98 -5.22 -16.55
C LEU A 116 -14.77 -5.32 -15.04
N TYR A 117 -15.77 -5.85 -14.36
CA TYR A 117 -15.75 -6.02 -12.91
C TYR A 117 -16.06 -7.46 -12.51
N ILE A 118 -15.08 -8.16 -11.95
CA ILE A 118 -15.23 -9.55 -11.50
C ILE A 118 -15.34 -9.58 -9.98
N TYR A 119 -16.39 -10.21 -9.44
CA TYR A 119 -16.62 -10.25 -8.01
C TYR A 119 -17.37 -11.49 -7.51
N SER A 120 -17.27 -11.73 -6.20
CA SER A 120 -18.18 -12.61 -5.46
C SER A 120 -18.82 -11.83 -4.31
N GLU A 121 -19.99 -12.28 -3.86
CA GLU A 121 -20.68 -11.75 -2.67
C GLU A 121 -20.31 -12.53 -1.40
N ARG A 122 -19.06 -12.98 -1.32
CA ARG A 122 -18.56 -13.77 -0.18
C ARG A 122 -18.17 -12.89 0.99
N ASN A 123 -18.27 -13.47 2.18
CA ASN A 123 -17.89 -12.86 3.46
C ASN A 123 -16.72 -13.60 4.14
N GLU A 124 -16.14 -14.60 3.49
CA GLU A 124 -14.96 -15.33 3.92
C GLU A 124 -14.12 -15.80 2.72
N LEU A 125 -12.87 -16.19 2.95
CA LEU A 125 -12.00 -16.77 1.93
C LEU A 125 -12.21 -18.29 1.87
N ASP A 126 -13.14 -18.71 1.01
CA ASP A 126 -13.55 -20.09 0.75
C ASP A 126 -12.93 -20.66 -0.55
N ASP A 127 -13.41 -21.83 -0.98
CA ASP A 127 -12.96 -22.54 -2.18
C ASP A 127 -13.70 -22.11 -3.47
N GLN A 128 -14.59 -21.12 -3.40
CA GLN A 128 -15.19 -20.46 -4.54
C GLN A 128 -14.11 -19.75 -5.37
N CYS A 129 -14.14 -19.98 -6.68
CA CYS A 129 -13.12 -19.46 -7.59
C CYS A 129 -13.62 -19.37 -9.03
N LEU A 130 -12.93 -18.55 -9.81
CA LEU A 130 -12.98 -18.53 -11.25
C LEU A 130 -11.61 -18.94 -11.82
N ASP A 131 -11.52 -20.16 -12.35
CA ASP A 131 -10.34 -20.65 -13.05
C ASP A 131 -10.44 -20.32 -14.54
N VAL A 132 -9.50 -19.56 -15.08
CA VAL A 132 -9.48 -19.09 -16.46
C VAL A 132 -8.24 -19.60 -17.17
N VAL A 133 -8.42 -20.49 -18.14
CA VAL A 133 -7.35 -21.15 -18.90
C VAL A 133 -7.46 -20.79 -20.37
N SER A 134 -6.33 -20.42 -20.96
CA SER A 134 -6.19 -19.98 -22.35
C SER A 134 -4.82 -20.35 -22.87
N GLY A 135 -4.67 -20.56 -24.18
CA GLY A 135 -3.38 -20.68 -24.87
C GLY A 135 -2.79 -19.32 -25.23
N ASP A 136 -3.63 -18.30 -25.30
CA ASP A 136 -3.29 -16.90 -25.53
C ASP A 136 -3.40 -16.15 -24.18
N CYS A 137 -4.16 -15.06 -24.10
CA CYS A 137 -4.44 -14.36 -22.85
C CYS A 137 -5.58 -15.03 -22.09
N ALA A 138 -5.42 -15.34 -20.81
CA ALA A 138 -6.55 -15.79 -19.99
C ALA A 138 -7.57 -14.65 -19.78
N ILE A 139 -7.09 -13.44 -19.46
CA ILE A 139 -7.91 -12.23 -19.50
C ILE A 139 -7.18 -11.15 -20.32
N PHE A 140 -7.85 -10.64 -21.35
CA PHE A 140 -7.36 -9.53 -22.17
C PHE A 140 -8.30 -8.33 -22.07
N ILE A 141 -7.78 -7.20 -21.59
CA ILE A 141 -8.51 -5.93 -21.50
C ILE A 141 -7.99 -4.91 -22.50
N ASN A 142 -8.80 -4.61 -23.50
CA ASN A 142 -8.45 -3.75 -24.61
C ASN A 142 -8.91 -2.31 -24.35
N HIS A 143 -7.96 -1.40 -24.06
CA HIS A 143 -8.20 0.02 -23.74
C HIS A 143 -9.24 0.25 -22.62
N THR A 144 -9.20 -0.58 -21.57
CA THR A 144 -10.21 -0.52 -20.52
C THR A 144 -9.70 -0.99 -19.16
N ASP A 145 -10.57 -0.95 -18.16
CA ASP A 145 -10.22 -1.30 -16.79
C ASP A 145 -10.75 -2.69 -16.42
N LEU A 146 -9.93 -3.43 -15.68
CA LEU A 146 -10.34 -4.62 -14.94
C LEU A 146 -10.32 -4.33 -13.45
N ILE A 147 -11.43 -4.60 -12.78
CA ILE A 147 -11.49 -4.63 -11.32
C ILE A 147 -11.82 -6.05 -10.86
N ILE A 148 -11.02 -6.59 -9.95
CA ILE A 148 -11.29 -7.86 -9.26
C ILE A 148 -11.55 -7.54 -7.78
N ASN A 149 -12.73 -7.88 -7.27
CA ASN A 149 -13.15 -7.54 -5.90
C ASN A 149 -13.78 -8.72 -5.15
N ASN A 150 -13.28 -9.01 -3.95
CA ASN A 150 -13.71 -10.10 -3.07
C ASN A 150 -13.90 -11.44 -3.81
N CYS A 151 -13.01 -11.77 -4.74
CA CYS A 151 -13.11 -12.96 -5.58
C CYS A 151 -11.78 -13.72 -5.63
N THR A 152 -11.83 -15.04 -5.76
CA THR A 152 -10.68 -15.83 -6.19
C THR A 152 -10.68 -15.94 -7.71
N VAL A 153 -9.64 -15.47 -8.39
CA VAL A 153 -9.50 -15.59 -9.86
C VAL A 153 -8.13 -16.18 -10.19
N ASN A 154 -8.09 -17.32 -10.86
CA ASN A 154 -6.85 -17.99 -11.25
C ASN A 154 -6.71 -17.97 -12.76
N THR A 155 -5.74 -17.22 -13.29
CA THR A 155 -5.53 -17.08 -14.73
C THR A 155 -4.29 -17.83 -15.19
N LYS A 156 -4.40 -18.55 -16.31
CA LYS A 156 -3.30 -19.31 -16.87
C LYS A 156 -3.25 -19.21 -18.40
N GLY A 157 -2.23 -18.53 -18.90
CA GLY A 157 -1.82 -18.55 -20.31
C GLY A 157 -0.85 -19.71 -20.58
N THR A 158 -1.26 -20.67 -21.40
CA THR A 158 -0.58 -21.97 -21.57
C THR A 158 0.24 -22.10 -22.84
N GLY A 159 -0.12 -21.36 -23.90
CA GLY A 159 0.59 -21.36 -25.17
C GLY A 159 1.90 -20.56 -25.10
N ALA A 160 2.67 -20.59 -26.19
CA ALA A 160 4.02 -19.99 -26.22
C ALA A 160 4.01 -18.48 -25.92
N SER A 161 2.99 -17.76 -26.42
CA SER A 161 2.77 -16.34 -26.14
C SER A 161 1.74 -16.11 -25.03
N GLY A 162 1.37 -17.15 -24.28
CA GLY A 162 0.26 -17.09 -23.34
C GLY A 162 0.54 -16.17 -22.16
N VAL A 163 -0.47 -15.38 -21.76
CA VAL A 163 -0.41 -14.43 -20.65
C VAL A 163 -1.55 -14.68 -19.67
N GLY A 164 -1.30 -14.48 -18.37
CA GLY A 164 -2.35 -14.56 -17.36
C GLY A 164 -3.36 -13.41 -17.49
N ILE A 165 -2.89 -12.18 -17.33
CA ILE A 165 -3.69 -10.95 -17.50
C ILE A 165 -2.91 -9.97 -18.37
N ALA A 166 -3.48 -9.52 -19.48
CA ALA A 166 -2.83 -8.61 -20.42
C ALA A 166 -3.72 -7.41 -20.76
N GLY A 167 -3.08 -6.27 -20.99
CA GLY A 167 -3.65 -5.17 -21.75
C GLY A 167 -3.27 -5.22 -23.24
N ASN A 168 -3.65 -4.19 -23.99
CA ASN A 168 -3.18 -4.02 -25.37
C ASN A 168 -1.75 -3.46 -25.38
N HIS A 169 -0.84 -4.14 -26.08
CA HIS A 169 0.57 -3.76 -26.19
C HIS A 169 0.79 -2.41 -26.87
N ASP A 170 -0.02 -2.12 -27.90
CA ASP A 170 0.15 -0.95 -28.78
C ASP A 170 -0.41 0.35 -28.17
N ASP A 171 -1.09 0.29 -27.01
CA ASP A 171 -1.77 1.46 -26.44
C ASP A 171 -1.88 1.50 -24.90
N ASP A 172 -2.44 2.60 -24.39
CA ASP A 172 -2.01 3.36 -23.22
C ASP A 172 -3.03 3.46 -22.05
N LYS A 173 -4.05 2.59 -21.99
CA LYS A 173 -5.16 2.72 -21.00
C LYS A 173 -5.59 1.45 -20.25
N ALA A 174 -4.94 0.31 -20.46
CA ALA A 174 -5.32 -0.90 -19.76
C ALA A 174 -4.94 -0.82 -18.27
N ARG A 175 -5.93 -0.80 -17.37
CA ARG A 175 -5.69 -0.59 -15.93
C ARG A 175 -6.24 -1.75 -15.11
N LEU A 176 -5.49 -2.16 -14.08
CA LEU A 176 -5.87 -3.25 -13.20
C LEU A 176 -6.07 -2.73 -11.78
N LYS A 177 -7.19 -3.08 -11.16
CA LYS A 177 -7.42 -2.87 -9.72
C LYS A 177 -7.81 -4.19 -9.06
N VAL A 178 -7.03 -4.61 -8.07
CA VAL A 178 -7.35 -5.77 -7.23
C VAL A 178 -7.64 -5.28 -5.82
N ARG A 179 -8.83 -5.61 -5.30
CA ARG A 179 -9.27 -5.08 -4.00
C ARG A 179 -10.09 -6.05 -3.17
N GLY A 180 -10.20 -5.77 -1.88
CA GLY A 180 -11.14 -6.44 -0.97
C GLY A 180 -10.50 -7.51 -0.10
N LYS A 181 -11.06 -7.68 1.10
CA LYS A 181 -10.53 -8.58 2.17
C LYS A 181 -10.59 -10.06 1.82
N TYR A 182 -11.49 -10.44 0.92
CA TYR A 182 -11.67 -11.83 0.49
C TYR A 182 -11.25 -11.96 -0.96
N THR A 183 -10.06 -11.48 -1.32
CA THR A 183 -9.56 -11.51 -2.70
C THR A 183 -8.28 -12.33 -2.81
N ARG A 184 -8.22 -13.14 -3.86
CA ARG A 184 -7.00 -13.87 -4.25
C ARG A 184 -6.93 -13.99 -5.76
N VAL A 185 -5.94 -13.37 -6.37
CA VAL A 185 -5.68 -13.47 -7.81
C VAL A 185 -4.39 -14.25 -8.01
N THR A 186 -4.44 -15.29 -8.83
CA THR A 186 -3.22 -15.91 -9.35
C THR A 186 -3.14 -15.71 -10.85
N ALA A 187 -1.93 -15.42 -11.34
CA ALA A 187 -1.70 -15.24 -12.76
C ALA A 187 -0.41 -15.96 -13.17
N GLU A 188 -0.48 -16.76 -14.23
CA GLU A 188 0.66 -17.48 -14.80
C GLU A 188 0.59 -17.38 -16.31
N GLY A 189 1.71 -17.08 -16.96
CA GLY A 189 1.81 -17.09 -18.42
C GLY A 189 3.25 -17.31 -18.89
N LYS A 190 3.39 -17.90 -20.08
CA LYS A 190 4.71 -18.18 -20.68
C LYS A 190 5.42 -16.92 -21.15
N GLU A 191 4.68 -15.93 -21.64
CA GLU A 191 5.26 -14.66 -22.05
C GLU A 191 5.39 -13.70 -20.87
N ALA A 192 4.31 -13.56 -20.08
CA ALA A 192 4.28 -12.83 -18.82
C ALA A 192 3.07 -13.28 -17.99
N SER A 193 3.07 -13.00 -16.70
CA SER A 193 1.93 -13.27 -15.82
C SER A 193 0.93 -12.13 -15.83
N ILE A 194 1.43 -10.90 -15.70
CA ILE A 194 0.65 -9.66 -15.81
C ILE A 194 1.49 -8.63 -16.58
N CYS A 195 1.03 -8.20 -17.75
CA CYS A 195 1.74 -7.24 -18.60
C CYS A 195 0.79 -6.30 -19.37
N ASP A 196 1.39 -5.29 -20.02
CA ASP A 196 0.68 -4.26 -20.78
C ASP A 196 -0.39 -3.50 -19.96
N ILE A 197 -0.14 -3.36 -18.65
CA ILE A 197 -0.97 -2.63 -17.69
C ILE A 197 -0.33 -1.29 -17.36
N VAL A 198 -1.00 -0.19 -17.69
CA VAL A 198 -0.47 1.18 -17.52
C VAL A 198 -0.58 1.72 -16.10
N GLU A 199 -1.56 1.24 -15.34
CA GLU A 199 -1.72 1.54 -13.92
C GLU A 199 -2.25 0.30 -13.19
N PHE A 200 -1.64 -0.02 -12.06
CA PHE A 200 -2.00 -1.17 -11.24
C PHE A 200 -2.19 -0.73 -9.78
N TRP A 201 -3.42 -0.88 -9.27
CA TRP A 201 -3.75 -0.57 -7.88
C TRP A 201 -4.11 -1.80 -7.08
N LEU A 202 -3.59 -1.83 -5.85
CA LEU A 202 -3.93 -2.82 -4.84
C LEU A 202 -4.62 -2.11 -3.67
N THR A 203 -5.72 -2.65 -3.19
CA THR A 203 -6.43 -2.15 -1.99
C THR A 203 -6.75 -3.34 -1.09
N ASP A 204 -6.30 -3.34 0.16
CA ASP A 204 -6.37 -4.48 1.08
C ASP A 204 -5.60 -5.75 0.61
N CYS A 205 -4.81 -5.65 -0.45
CA CYS A 205 -4.06 -6.74 -1.09
C CYS A 205 -2.60 -6.34 -1.33
N ASP A 206 -1.71 -7.32 -1.47
CA ASP A 206 -0.38 -7.12 -2.07
C ASP A 206 0.05 -8.35 -2.90
N ILE A 207 1.09 -8.19 -3.71
CA ILE A 207 1.79 -9.27 -4.41
C ILE A 207 2.60 -10.05 -3.38
N THR A 208 2.18 -11.28 -3.07
CA THR A 208 2.86 -12.15 -2.10
C THR A 208 3.79 -13.16 -2.77
N GLN A 209 3.61 -13.43 -4.06
CA GLN A 209 4.51 -14.28 -4.84
C GLN A 209 4.68 -13.78 -6.28
N PRO A 210 5.89 -13.95 -6.88
CA PRO A 210 7.13 -14.29 -6.18
C PRO A 210 7.54 -13.14 -5.24
N LYS A 211 8.30 -13.48 -4.19
CA LYS A 211 8.73 -12.49 -3.20
C LYS A 211 9.49 -11.35 -3.88
N ARG A 212 9.26 -10.11 -3.44
CA ARG A 212 9.83 -8.87 -3.99
C ARG A 212 9.37 -8.49 -5.41
N ALA A 213 8.49 -9.28 -6.03
CA ALA A 213 7.85 -8.84 -7.26
C ALA A 213 6.97 -7.62 -6.98
N LYS A 214 7.00 -6.66 -7.89
CA LYS A 214 6.24 -5.42 -7.78
C LYS A 214 5.73 -4.98 -9.14
N TYR A 215 4.76 -4.08 -9.13
CA TYR A 215 4.40 -3.37 -10.36
C TYR A 215 5.58 -2.49 -10.80
N ASP A 216 6.01 -2.66 -12.05
CA ASP A 216 6.99 -1.82 -12.70
C ASP A 216 6.31 -1.00 -13.79
N LYS A 217 6.25 0.32 -13.57
CA LYS A 217 5.60 1.27 -14.47
C LYS A 217 6.25 1.33 -15.86
N LYS A 218 7.56 1.10 -15.96
CA LYS A 218 8.28 1.12 -17.26
C LYS A 218 8.01 -0.14 -18.06
N LEU A 219 7.95 -1.29 -17.37
CA LEU A 219 7.61 -2.58 -18.00
C LEU A 219 6.11 -2.81 -18.15
N LYS A 220 5.27 -1.90 -17.61
CA LYS A 220 3.80 -1.98 -17.62
C LYS A 220 3.29 -3.33 -17.09
N GLY A 221 3.86 -3.85 -16.01
CA GLY A 221 3.50 -5.19 -15.53
C GLY A 221 4.12 -5.56 -14.20
N VAL A 222 3.86 -6.79 -13.75
CA VAL A 222 4.50 -7.33 -12.53
C VAL A 222 5.88 -7.83 -12.89
N ALA A 223 6.89 -7.26 -12.25
CA ALA A 223 8.30 -7.54 -12.52
C ALA A 223 9.06 -7.96 -11.26
N LEU A 224 10.09 -8.77 -11.47
CA LEU A 224 11.09 -9.16 -10.50
C LEU A 224 12.47 -8.95 -11.14
N ASP A 225 13.40 -8.31 -10.42
CA ASP A 225 14.76 -8.03 -10.89
C ASP A 225 14.81 -7.35 -12.28
N GLY A 226 13.89 -6.41 -12.51
CA GLY A 226 13.81 -5.62 -13.75
C GLY A 226 13.31 -6.40 -14.96
N LYS A 227 12.65 -7.55 -14.77
CA LYS A 227 12.05 -8.36 -15.84
C LYS A 227 10.63 -8.76 -15.48
N LEU A 228 9.74 -8.84 -16.47
CA LEU A 228 8.38 -9.34 -16.26
C LEU A 228 8.40 -10.77 -15.71
N VAL A 229 7.54 -11.02 -14.73
CA VAL A 229 7.42 -12.34 -14.09
C VAL A 229 6.69 -13.31 -15.04
N LYS A 230 7.34 -14.42 -15.39
CA LYS A 230 6.79 -15.50 -16.25
C LYS A 230 6.34 -16.75 -15.46
N THR A 231 6.41 -16.68 -14.14
CA THR A 231 5.96 -17.74 -13.21
C THR A 231 4.75 -17.26 -12.42
N LYS A 232 4.12 -18.14 -11.65
CA LYS A 232 2.93 -17.79 -10.88
C LYS A 232 3.13 -16.53 -10.03
N VAL A 233 2.35 -15.51 -10.32
CA VAL A 233 2.11 -14.35 -9.47
C VAL A 233 0.92 -14.66 -8.56
N VAL A 234 1.05 -14.34 -7.27
CA VAL A 234 -0.05 -14.41 -6.30
C VAL A 234 -0.25 -13.02 -5.72
N ILE A 235 -1.49 -12.53 -5.82
CA ILE A 235 -1.97 -11.31 -5.18
C ILE A 235 -3.08 -11.74 -4.24
N GLU A 236 -2.98 -11.41 -2.97
CA GLU A 236 -4.00 -11.82 -2.00
C GLU A 236 -4.19 -10.75 -0.94
N SER A 237 -5.30 -10.84 -0.22
CA SER A 237 -5.50 -9.95 0.92
C SER A 237 -4.40 -10.18 1.94
N VAL A 238 -3.74 -9.10 2.35
CA VAL A 238 -2.67 -9.15 3.33
C VAL A 238 -3.13 -8.51 4.63
N HIS A 239 -2.90 -9.22 5.74
CA HIS A 239 -3.02 -8.61 7.06
C HIS A 239 -1.90 -7.57 7.21
N MET A 240 -2.28 -6.31 7.42
CA MET A 240 -1.33 -5.24 7.71
C MET A 240 -0.90 -5.34 9.18
N TYR A 241 0.39 -5.22 9.47
CA TYR A 241 0.88 -5.38 10.84
C TYR A 241 0.57 -4.20 11.76
N GLY A 242 -0.07 -3.12 11.28
CA GLY A 242 -0.20 -1.88 12.04
C GLY A 242 1.09 -1.06 12.07
N LEU A 243 1.96 -1.24 11.07
CA LEU A 243 3.20 -0.49 10.90
C LEU A 243 3.25 0.08 9.48
N TRP A 244 3.62 1.35 9.35
CA TRP A 244 3.82 2.01 8.06
C TRP A 244 5.19 2.68 8.01
N ILE A 245 5.89 2.51 6.90
CA ILE A 245 7.17 3.12 6.62
C ILE A 245 7.01 3.99 5.37
N ALA A 246 7.31 5.28 5.47
CA ALA A 246 7.08 6.26 4.41
C ALA A 246 5.66 6.20 3.80
N GLY A 247 4.65 5.93 4.63
CA GLY A 247 3.25 5.82 4.23
C GLY A 247 2.85 4.47 3.61
N ARG A 248 3.77 3.54 3.40
CA ARG A 248 3.46 2.21 2.89
C ARG A 248 3.32 1.21 4.05
N PRO A 249 2.22 0.44 4.13
CA PRO A 249 2.03 -0.55 5.19
C PRO A 249 3.08 -1.66 5.11
N VAL A 250 3.46 -2.17 6.27
CA VAL A 250 4.26 -3.39 6.43
C VAL A 250 3.32 -4.58 6.56
N HIS A 251 3.62 -5.65 5.82
CA HIS A 251 2.78 -6.84 5.70
C HIS A 251 3.66 -8.06 5.34
N PRO A 252 3.11 -9.29 5.28
CA PRO A 252 3.88 -10.51 5.01
C PRO A 252 4.73 -10.52 3.72
N GLY A 253 4.45 -9.63 2.76
CA GLY A 253 5.18 -9.57 1.49
C GLY A 253 6.43 -8.69 1.50
N ASN A 254 6.60 -7.79 2.49
CA ASN A 254 7.69 -6.81 2.51
C ASN A 254 8.45 -6.68 3.84
N TYR A 255 8.03 -7.37 4.91
CA TYR A 255 8.55 -7.13 6.26
C TYR A 255 10.07 -7.31 6.41
N ASP A 256 10.67 -8.28 5.73
CA ASP A 256 12.09 -8.62 5.91
C ASP A 256 13.05 -7.77 5.08
N ASP A 257 12.54 -7.03 4.09
CA ASP A 257 13.31 -6.08 3.28
C ASP A 257 12.42 -4.88 2.91
N LEU A 258 12.46 -3.86 3.77
CA LEU A 258 11.66 -2.64 3.60
C LEU A 258 12.31 -1.64 2.62
N THR A 259 13.47 -1.96 2.04
CA THR A 259 14.09 -1.13 0.98
C THR A 259 13.31 -1.16 -0.33
N VAL A 260 12.34 -2.07 -0.44
CA VAL A 260 11.36 -2.11 -1.55
C VAL A 260 10.39 -0.92 -1.54
N ILE A 261 10.33 -0.19 -0.42
CA ILE A 261 9.50 1.01 -0.24
C ILE A 261 10.29 2.23 -0.75
N ASP A 262 9.66 3.01 -1.64
CA ASP A 262 10.26 4.22 -2.16
C ASP A 262 10.57 5.20 -1.01
N GLY A 263 11.79 5.77 -1.04
CA GLY A 263 12.28 6.65 0.03
C GLY A 263 13.03 5.94 1.17
N VAL A 264 13.13 4.61 1.16
CA VAL A 264 13.90 3.83 2.14
C VAL A 264 15.27 3.43 1.58
N LYS A 265 16.32 3.69 2.36
CA LYS A 265 17.71 3.28 2.09
C LYS A 265 18.34 2.70 3.35
N GLY A 266 19.48 2.01 3.20
CA GLY A 266 20.13 1.28 4.28
C GLY A 266 19.50 -0.09 4.48
N THR A 267 19.68 -0.70 5.66
CA THR A 267 19.04 -1.99 5.99
C THR A 267 17.88 -1.73 6.95
N VAL A 268 16.66 -2.03 6.50
CA VAL A 268 15.43 -1.84 7.26
C VAL A 268 14.59 -3.10 7.15
N SER A 269 14.25 -3.70 8.30
CA SER A 269 13.47 -4.94 8.37
C SER A 269 12.64 -4.98 9.64
N TYR A 270 11.48 -5.61 9.58
CA TYR A 270 10.55 -5.81 10.69
C TYR A 270 10.39 -7.30 10.97
N ASP A 271 10.65 -7.74 12.19
CA ASP A 271 10.36 -9.10 12.64
C ASP A 271 8.97 -9.13 13.31
N PRO A 272 7.96 -9.78 12.71
CA PRO A 272 6.62 -9.84 13.28
C PRO A 272 6.53 -10.71 14.55
N ASP A 273 7.42 -11.70 14.72
CA ASP A 273 7.38 -12.62 15.87
C ASP A 273 7.86 -11.91 17.14
N THR A 274 8.90 -11.07 17.01
CA THR A 274 9.43 -10.28 18.13
C THR A 274 8.96 -8.83 18.15
N LYS A 275 8.10 -8.44 17.20
CA LYS A 275 7.67 -7.03 16.98
C LYS A 275 8.85 -6.07 16.94
N THR A 276 9.91 -6.41 16.20
CA THR A 276 11.14 -5.63 16.17
C THR A 276 11.41 -5.02 14.80
N LEU A 277 11.33 -3.70 14.69
CA LEU A 277 11.81 -2.94 13.54
C LEU A 277 13.31 -2.66 13.72
N THR A 278 14.16 -3.19 12.85
CA THR A 278 15.59 -2.91 12.84
C THR A 278 15.89 -1.80 11.83
N LEU A 279 16.57 -0.75 12.30
CA LEU A 279 17.15 0.31 11.47
C LEU A 279 18.67 0.20 11.55
N ASN A 280 19.32 -0.12 10.43
CA ASN A 280 20.77 -0.21 10.34
C ASN A 280 21.30 0.68 9.20
N GLY A 281 21.91 1.81 9.57
CA GLY A 281 22.37 2.81 8.60
C GLY A 281 21.24 3.35 7.73
N ALA A 282 20.02 3.42 8.28
CA ALA A 282 18.81 3.63 7.52
C ALA A 282 18.56 5.10 7.19
N THR A 283 18.02 5.37 6.00
CA THR A 283 17.42 6.67 5.67
C THR A 283 16.00 6.44 5.18
N ILE A 284 15.03 7.05 5.86
CA ILE A 284 13.61 6.99 5.52
C ILE A 284 13.16 8.42 5.17
N SER A 285 12.65 8.61 3.96
CA SER A 285 12.14 9.91 3.47
C SER A 285 10.70 9.77 3.01
N ALA A 286 9.80 10.56 3.60
CA ALA A 286 8.37 10.53 3.32
C ALA A 286 7.87 11.92 2.91
N SER A 287 7.19 12.04 1.77
CA SER A 287 6.73 13.33 1.25
C SER A 287 5.36 13.77 1.77
N GLU A 288 4.44 12.81 1.97
CA GLU A 288 3.02 13.08 2.27
C GLU A 288 2.53 12.39 3.54
N SER A 289 3.39 11.64 4.22
CA SER A 289 3.06 10.79 5.36
C SER A 289 4.12 10.90 6.45
N SER A 290 3.82 10.36 7.64
CA SER A 290 4.84 10.17 8.68
C SER A 290 5.96 9.24 8.18
N GLY A 291 7.20 9.50 8.62
CA GLY A 291 8.33 8.65 8.25
C GLY A 291 8.15 7.22 8.76
N ILE A 292 7.75 7.09 10.03
CA ILE A 292 7.26 5.84 10.63
C ILE A 292 5.93 6.13 11.32
N ALA A 293 4.90 5.36 11.02
CA ALA A 293 3.67 5.34 11.80
C ALA A 293 3.46 3.95 12.42
N ASN A 294 3.20 3.90 13.72
CA ASN A 294 3.06 2.68 14.49
C ASN A 294 1.73 2.60 15.25
N ASP A 295 1.04 1.48 15.10
CA ASP A 295 -0.14 1.07 15.85
C ASP A 295 0.07 -0.28 16.57
N ILE A 296 1.31 -0.80 16.55
CA ILE A 296 1.66 -2.04 17.26
C ILE A 296 1.92 -1.73 18.73
N ASP A 297 1.19 -2.39 19.62
CA ASP A 297 1.54 -2.46 21.05
C ASP A 297 2.75 -3.37 21.26
N GLY A 298 3.78 -2.81 21.90
CA GLY A 298 5.05 -3.48 22.20
C GLY A 298 6.04 -3.47 21.04
N LEU A 299 5.94 -2.52 20.10
CA LEU A 299 6.96 -2.38 19.05
C LEU A 299 8.31 -2.04 19.67
N THR A 300 9.36 -2.75 19.24
CA THR A 300 10.76 -2.40 19.51
C THR A 300 11.40 -1.85 18.24
N ILE A 301 11.97 -0.66 18.30
CA ILE A 301 12.85 -0.11 17.25
C ILE A 301 14.29 -0.30 17.68
N ARG A 302 15.02 -1.18 16.99
CA ARG A 302 16.44 -1.46 17.23
C ARG A 302 17.30 -0.60 16.31
N LEU A 303 18.12 0.27 16.90
CA LEU A 303 19.00 1.20 16.20
C LEU A 303 20.42 0.66 16.12
N ILE A 304 20.94 0.53 14.89
CA ILE A 304 22.31 0.15 14.55
C ILE A 304 22.87 1.24 13.62
N GLY A 305 24.07 1.72 13.89
CA GLY A 305 24.71 2.77 13.08
C GLY A 305 23.93 4.10 13.04
N ASP A 306 24.18 4.92 12.01
CA ASP A 306 23.55 6.23 11.82
C ASP A 306 22.23 6.13 11.05
N ASN A 307 21.11 6.43 11.72
CA ASN A 307 19.77 6.37 11.12
C ASN A 307 19.16 7.77 11.01
N THR A 308 18.41 8.02 9.93
CA THR A 308 17.71 9.29 9.68
C THR A 308 16.31 9.03 9.17
N ILE A 309 15.34 9.74 9.75
CA ILE A 309 13.94 9.76 9.33
C ILE A 309 13.58 11.21 9.04
N THR A 310 13.08 11.47 7.83
CA THR A 310 12.60 12.77 7.40
C THR A 310 11.18 12.63 6.84
N SER A 311 10.24 13.42 7.37
CA SER A 311 8.88 13.54 6.85
C SER A 311 8.60 15.00 6.47
N GLU A 312 8.00 15.20 5.29
CA GLU A 312 7.45 16.50 4.85
C GLU A 312 5.91 16.52 4.91
N GLY A 313 5.28 15.39 5.20
CA GLY A 313 3.83 15.26 5.25
C GLY A 313 3.24 15.53 6.63
N ASP A 314 3.88 14.95 7.66
CA ASP A 314 3.36 14.86 9.03
C ASP A 314 4.52 14.75 10.05
N ALA A 315 4.33 14.04 11.17
CA ALA A 315 5.38 13.78 12.14
C ALA A 315 6.52 12.94 11.57
N GLY A 316 7.74 13.14 12.08
CA GLY A 316 8.86 12.26 11.72
C GLY A 316 8.54 10.82 12.14
N MET A 317 8.01 10.66 13.35
CA MET A 317 7.47 9.42 13.87
C MET A 317 6.13 9.65 14.58
N TYR A 318 5.16 8.79 14.32
CA TYR A 318 3.84 8.82 14.94
C TYR A 318 3.51 7.47 15.58
N HIS A 319 3.32 7.45 16.91
CA HIS A 319 2.93 6.26 17.68
C HIS A 319 1.49 6.39 18.18
N VAL A 320 0.56 5.81 17.42
CA VAL A 320 -0.89 5.94 17.63
C VAL A 320 -1.38 5.05 18.76
N SER A 321 -0.81 3.85 18.86
CA SER A 321 -1.24 2.88 19.86
C SER A 321 -1.11 3.45 21.27
N ASN A 322 -2.13 3.25 22.09
CA ASN A 322 -2.05 3.51 23.53
C ASN A 322 -1.07 2.56 24.25
N GLY A 323 -0.50 1.59 23.52
CA GLY A 323 0.49 0.64 23.98
C GLY A 323 1.92 1.19 24.07
N ALA A 324 2.87 0.26 24.21
CA ALA A 324 4.29 0.57 24.39
C ALA A 324 5.06 0.64 23.06
N LEU A 325 5.97 1.60 22.96
CA LEU A 325 7.04 1.67 21.96
C LEU A 325 8.38 1.76 22.68
N THR A 326 9.33 0.90 22.32
CA THR A 326 10.68 0.91 22.89
C THR A 326 11.69 1.21 21.81
N LEU A 327 12.57 2.19 22.04
CA LEU A 327 13.76 2.43 21.21
C LEU A 327 14.98 1.93 21.97
N ILE A 328 15.74 1.04 21.34
CA ILE A 328 16.95 0.45 21.91
C ILE A 328 18.13 0.55 20.95
N SER A 329 19.33 0.64 21.52
CA SER A 329 20.57 0.42 20.79
C SER A 329 21.49 -0.50 21.59
N SER A 330 22.13 -1.45 20.91
CA SER A 330 23.10 -2.36 21.52
C SER A 330 24.56 -1.92 21.32
N ASP A 331 24.80 -0.96 20.42
CA ASP A 331 26.13 -0.62 19.91
C ASP A 331 26.35 0.90 19.72
N GLY A 332 25.48 1.74 20.30
CA GLY A 332 25.58 3.20 20.19
C GLY A 332 25.01 3.77 18.89
N GLY A 333 24.11 3.02 18.24
CA GLY A 333 23.29 3.48 17.13
C GLY A 333 22.56 4.79 17.43
N TRP A 334 22.53 5.65 16.42
CA TRP A 334 22.01 7.00 16.49
C TRP A 334 20.75 7.13 15.62
N LEU A 335 19.79 7.94 16.06
CA LEU A 335 18.60 8.27 15.26
C LEU A 335 18.36 9.78 15.16
N ARG A 336 18.29 10.29 13.93
CA ARG A 336 17.84 11.65 13.63
C ARG A 336 16.41 11.60 13.12
N VAL A 337 15.49 12.30 13.77
CA VAL A 337 14.08 12.39 13.39
C VAL A 337 13.74 13.83 13.07
N LYS A 338 13.29 14.06 11.84
CA LYS A 338 12.84 15.36 11.36
C LYS A 338 11.41 15.24 10.86
N GLY A 339 10.48 15.80 11.63
CA GLY A 339 9.11 16.01 11.16
C GLY A 339 9.00 17.19 10.21
N ARG A 340 7.82 17.36 9.62
CA ARG A 340 7.51 18.43 8.69
C ARG A 340 7.89 19.79 9.27
N LEU A 341 8.63 20.60 8.48
CA LEU A 341 9.10 21.93 8.88
C LEU A 341 8.21 23.09 8.42
N LEU A 342 7.28 22.86 7.49
CA LEU A 342 6.45 23.90 6.86
C LEU A 342 5.00 23.41 6.72
N GLY A 343 4.04 23.91 7.51
CA GLY A 343 2.64 23.47 7.43
C GLY A 343 1.90 23.58 8.75
N ILE A 344 0.79 22.84 8.92
CA ILE A 344 -0.08 22.87 10.11
C ILE A 344 0.04 21.65 11.04
N VAL A 345 0.81 20.61 10.67
CA VAL A 345 1.06 19.40 11.51
C VAL A 345 2.55 19.08 11.51
N ASN A 346 3.17 19.04 12.70
CA ASN A 346 4.47 19.69 12.87
C ASN A 346 5.31 19.15 14.04
N LYS A 347 5.27 17.84 14.29
CA LYS A 347 5.94 17.20 15.44
C LYS A 347 7.14 16.38 15.00
N GLY A 348 8.21 16.35 15.79
CA GLY A 348 9.32 15.43 15.54
C GLY A 348 8.88 13.99 15.82
N LEU A 349 8.40 13.78 17.05
CA LEU A 349 7.76 12.54 17.48
C LEU A 349 6.45 12.86 18.22
N ASP A 350 5.37 12.20 17.80
CA ASP A 350 4.04 12.27 18.41
C ASP A 350 3.60 10.91 18.97
N THR A 351 3.01 10.90 20.16
CA THR A 351 2.49 9.68 20.77
C THR A 351 1.28 9.88 21.69
N GLU A 352 0.38 8.89 21.68
CA GLU A 352 -0.66 8.74 22.72
C GLU A 352 -0.28 7.71 23.80
N GLY A 353 0.62 6.77 23.49
CA GLY A 353 1.04 5.66 24.34
C GLY A 353 2.19 5.98 25.28
N THR A 354 3.03 4.97 25.53
CA THR A 354 4.25 5.07 26.33
C THR A 354 5.46 4.82 25.46
N ILE A 355 6.44 5.74 25.50
CA ILE A 355 7.72 5.58 24.82
C ILE A 355 8.83 5.40 25.85
N THR A 356 9.57 4.30 25.68
CA THR A 356 10.80 4.03 26.43
C THR A 356 11.99 4.20 25.50
N VAL A 357 12.98 4.99 25.91
CA VAL A 357 14.23 5.17 25.17
C VAL A 357 15.38 4.68 26.04
N THR A 358 16.00 3.56 25.66
CA THR A 358 17.02 2.88 26.47
C THR A 358 18.34 2.81 25.72
N GLY A 359 19.41 3.36 26.30
CA GLY A 359 20.78 3.26 25.75
C GLY A 359 20.97 3.89 24.37
N CYS A 360 19.99 4.68 23.90
CA CYS A 360 20.01 5.28 22.57
C CYS A 360 20.54 6.71 22.59
N ALA A 361 21.00 7.14 21.43
CA ALA A 361 21.18 8.55 21.15
C ALA A 361 20.23 9.03 20.04
N MET A 362 19.52 10.12 20.29
CA MET A 362 18.52 10.65 19.36
C MET A 362 18.61 12.17 19.23
N GLU A 363 18.39 12.66 18.02
CA GLU A 363 18.10 14.07 17.75
C GLU A 363 16.73 14.18 17.08
N VAL A 364 15.82 14.92 17.70
CA VAL A 364 14.44 15.04 17.25
C VAL A 364 14.08 16.51 17.05
N SER A 365 13.65 16.85 15.84
CA SER A 365 13.14 18.17 15.51
C SER A 365 11.78 18.06 14.84
N GLY A 366 10.80 18.81 15.35
CA GLY A 366 9.58 19.13 14.61
C GLY A 366 9.49 20.62 14.35
N ASN A 367 8.46 21.04 13.64
CA ASN A 367 8.19 22.45 13.43
C ASN A 367 7.77 23.12 14.75
N TYR A 368 6.64 22.75 15.36
CA TYR A 368 6.17 23.36 16.60
C TYR A 368 6.48 22.55 17.86
N HIS A 369 6.70 21.23 17.71
CA HIS A 369 7.07 20.38 18.85
C HIS A 369 8.15 19.36 18.49
N GLY A 370 9.13 19.18 19.37
CA GLY A 370 10.12 18.11 19.24
C GLY A 370 9.51 16.76 19.64
N LEU A 371 9.32 16.56 20.94
CA LEU A 371 8.63 15.42 21.53
C LEU A 371 7.26 15.86 22.07
N TYR A 372 6.21 15.17 21.65
CA TYR A 372 4.83 15.55 21.97
C TYR A 372 4.02 14.36 22.48
N GLY A 373 3.22 14.60 23.52
CA GLY A 373 2.19 13.66 23.97
C GLY A 373 2.71 12.46 24.78
N GLY A 374 1.77 11.63 25.21
CA GLY A 374 2.04 10.32 25.84
C GLY A 374 2.87 10.36 27.12
N LYS A 375 3.39 9.19 27.48
CA LYS A 375 4.29 8.98 28.63
C LYS A 375 5.69 8.67 28.14
N TRP A 376 6.70 9.12 28.88
CA TRP A 376 8.10 8.98 28.47
C TRP A 376 8.96 8.44 29.61
N GLU A 377 9.78 7.45 29.26
CA GLU A 377 10.81 6.90 30.14
C GLU A 377 12.16 6.97 29.42
N PHE A 378 13.10 7.68 30.04
CA PHE A 378 14.45 7.88 29.53
C PHE A 378 15.43 7.08 30.40
N ASP A 379 16.13 6.12 29.80
CA ASP A 379 17.00 5.19 30.51
C ASP A 379 18.39 5.15 29.87
N HIS A 380 19.39 5.72 30.55
CA HIS A 380 20.78 5.79 30.10
C HIS A 380 20.92 6.26 28.63
N CYS A 381 20.13 7.25 28.23
CA CYS A 381 20.06 7.74 26.86
C CYS A 381 20.59 9.18 26.71
N THR A 382 20.92 9.56 25.46
CA THR A 382 21.31 10.92 25.08
C THR A 382 20.35 11.48 24.05
N ILE A 383 19.49 12.42 24.42
CA ILE A 383 18.45 12.97 23.55
C ILE A 383 18.66 14.46 23.36
N ARG A 384 18.51 14.94 22.13
CA ARG A 384 18.33 16.35 21.82
C ARG A 384 16.97 16.55 21.15
N ALA A 385 16.14 17.43 21.70
CA ALA A 385 14.82 17.73 21.14
C ALA A 385 14.63 19.23 20.91
N LYS A 386 14.02 19.60 19.78
CA LYS A 386 13.76 21.00 19.44
C LYS A 386 12.44 21.23 18.71
N ALA A 387 11.74 22.31 19.08
CA ALA A 387 10.77 22.97 18.21
C ALA A 387 11.51 23.94 17.27
N SER A 388 11.35 23.77 15.97
CA SER A 388 12.13 24.53 14.98
C SER A 388 11.56 25.90 14.68
N ASN A 389 10.25 26.09 14.84
CA ASN A 389 9.57 27.37 14.79
C ASN A 389 8.55 27.47 15.93
N ILE A 390 8.04 28.68 16.13
CA ILE A 390 7.05 29.00 17.16
C ILE A 390 5.95 29.80 16.51
N TYR A 391 4.74 29.25 16.53
CA TYR A 391 3.53 29.92 16.10
C TYR A 391 2.94 30.74 17.25
N ASP A 392 2.89 30.16 18.45
CA ASP A 392 2.40 30.82 19.66
C ASP A 392 3.10 30.32 20.95
N GLU A 393 2.67 30.83 22.10
CA GLU A 393 3.28 30.55 23.41
C GLU A 393 3.08 29.11 23.93
N HIS A 394 2.32 28.29 23.21
CA HIS A 394 1.99 26.92 23.56
C HIS A 394 2.89 25.88 22.86
N ASP A 395 3.79 26.35 22.00
CA ASP A 395 4.75 25.53 21.26
C ASP A 395 6.05 25.28 22.05
N GLY A 396 6.71 24.15 21.80
CA GLY A 396 7.90 23.80 22.56
C GLY A 396 8.52 22.44 22.29
N SER A 397 9.77 22.31 22.68
CA SER A 397 10.65 21.17 22.38
C SER A 397 10.20 19.86 23.01
N ILE A 398 9.67 19.90 24.24
CA ILE A 398 9.09 18.73 24.92
C ILE A 398 7.82 19.17 25.64
N CYS A 399 6.65 18.78 25.12
CA CYS A 399 5.37 19.38 25.51
C CYS A 399 4.20 18.38 25.54
N TYR A 400 3.18 18.73 26.34
CA TYR A 400 1.92 18.01 26.46
C TYR A 400 2.05 16.53 26.86
N LEU A 401 3.05 16.22 27.68
CA LEU A 401 3.21 14.87 28.22
C LEU A 401 2.11 14.57 29.24
N LYS A 402 1.64 13.32 29.29
CA LYS A 402 0.60 12.88 30.23
C LYS A 402 1.07 12.94 31.70
N GLU A 403 2.37 12.77 31.92
CA GLU A 403 3.03 12.85 33.23
C GLU A 403 4.46 13.39 33.09
N ILE A 404 5.08 13.75 34.20
CA ILE A 404 6.51 14.10 34.23
C ILE A 404 7.30 12.83 33.83
N PRO A 405 8.23 12.90 32.85
CA PRO A 405 8.99 11.74 32.41
C PRO A 405 9.81 11.11 33.54
N LYS A 406 9.99 9.80 33.44
CA LYS A 406 10.93 9.08 34.30
C LYS A 406 12.32 9.15 33.69
N PHE A 407 13.31 9.34 34.56
CA PHE A 407 14.71 9.39 34.18
C PHE A 407 15.51 8.40 35.02
N THR A 408 16.24 7.52 34.33
CA THR A 408 17.18 6.56 34.93
C THR A 408 18.53 6.77 34.27
N GLY A 409 19.58 7.02 35.05
CA GLY A 409 20.94 7.22 34.51
C GLY A 409 21.13 8.44 33.59
N CYS A 410 20.13 9.33 33.51
CA CYS A 410 20.16 10.55 32.72
C CYS A 410 19.31 11.63 33.40
N ARG A 411 19.40 12.87 32.92
CA ARG A 411 18.50 13.98 33.30
C ARG A 411 18.51 15.06 32.23
N ILE A 412 17.62 16.04 32.33
CA ILE A 412 17.73 17.29 31.58
C ILE A 412 19.05 17.98 32.01
N THR A 413 19.94 18.22 31.06
CA THR A 413 21.23 18.90 31.27
C THR A 413 21.30 20.26 30.58
N SER A 414 20.38 20.54 29.65
CA SER A 414 20.24 21.84 29.00
C SER A 414 18.78 22.08 28.58
N PRO A 415 18.24 23.30 28.74
CA PRO A 415 18.85 24.42 29.44
C PRO A 415 18.90 24.19 30.97
N ASP A 416 19.85 24.83 31.65
CA ASP A 416 19.96 24.74 33.11
C ASP A 416 18.75 25.42 33.78
N GLY A 417 18.31 24.85 34.91
CA GLY A 417 17.13 25.35 35.64
C GLY A 417 15.77 25.06 34.97
N ALA A 418 15.72 24.24 33.91
CA ALA A 418 14.45 23.83 33.31
C ALA A 418 13.58 23.03 34.30
N TYR A 419 12.26 23.24 34.25
CA TYR A 419 11.31 22.55 35.13
C TYR A 419 10.02 22.17 34.41
N TRP A 420 9.31 21.17 34.95
CA TRP A 420 8.03 20.72 34.41
C TRP A 420 6.87 21.51 35.01
N LYS A 421 5.97 22.00 34.16
CA LYS A 421 4.74 22.68 34.58
C LYS A 421 3.57 22.16 33.77
N LYS A 422 2.44 21.94 34.45
CA LYS A 422 1.18 21.59 33.79
C LYS A 422 0.64 22.81 33.06
N HIS A 423 0.32 22.66 31.78
CA HIS A 423 -0.06 23.75 30.89
C HIS A 423 -1.29 23.37 30.06
N GLN A 424 -2.11 24.35 29.69
CA GLN A 424 -3.27 24.19 28.82
C GLN A 424 -3.05 24.95 27.51
N GLY A 425 -3.04 24.25 26.38
CA GLY A 425 -2.90 24.84 25.04
C GLY A 425 -4.24 25.26 24.39
N ILE A 426 -4.17 25.77 23.15
CA ILE A 426 -5.29 26.37 22.37
C ILE A 426 -6.55 25.49 22.25
N ASN A 427 -6.41 24.16 22.23
CA ASN A 427 -7.54 23.23 22.05
C ASN A 427 -7.93 22.50 23.34
N PHE A 428 -7.74 23.13 24.50
CA PHE A 428 -7.91 22.49 25.82
C PHE A 428 -7.01 21.26 26.03
N THR A 429 -5.95 21.13 25.23
CA THR A 429 -4.92 20.11 25.43
C THR A 429 -4.20 20.42 26.73
N ILE A 430 -4.27 19.51 27.69
CA ILE A 430 -3.63 19.67 29.00
C ILE A 430 -2.54 18.62 29.15
N GLY A 431 -1.34 19.06 29.51
CA GLY A 431 -0.22 18.16 29.79
C GLY A 431 0.95 18.88 30.45
N TYR A 432 2.02 18.15 30.71
CA TYR A 432 3.27 18.71 31.20
C TYR A 432 4.11 19.21 30.04
N CYS A 433 4.51 20.47 30.10
CA CYS A 433 5.49 21.07 29.21
C CYS A 433 6.76 21.42 29.99
N LEU A 434 7.90 21.45 29.30
CA LEU A 434 9.16 21.87 29.89
C LEU A 434 9.31 23.39 29.79
N PHE A 435 9.45 24.05 30.93
CA PHE A 435 9.58 25.50 31.06
C PHE A 435 11.02 25.89 31.40
N GLY A 436 11.42 27.06 30.90
CA GLY A 436 12.66 27.73 31.28
C GLY A 436 12.48 28.57 32.54
N MET A 437 13.58 29.11 33.07
CA MET A 437 13.54 30.01 34.24
C MET A 437 12.77 31.31 34.00
N ASP A 438 12.47 31.66 32.75
CA ASP A 438 11.64 32.79 32.36
C ASP A 438 10.13 32.49 32.38
N ASP A 439 9.73 31.32 32.91
CA ASP A 439 8.36 30.80 32.95
C ASP A 439 7.70 30.73 31.56
N LYS A 440 8.52 30.50 30.52
CA LYS A 440 8.05 30.18 29.16
C LYS A 440 8.38 28.75 28.79
N ILE A 441 7.58 28.18 27.90
CA ILE A 441 7.85 26.87 27.33
C ILE A 441 9.17 26.94 26.53
N ILE A 442 10.06 25.99 26.75
CA ILE A 442 11.34 25.92 26.03
C ILE A 442 11.08 25.45 24.60
N SER A 443 11.46 26.29 23.64
CA SER A 443 11.40 26.00 22.21
C SER A 443 12.74 25.67 21.57
N ASP A 444 13.84 26.03 22.21
CA ASP A 444 15.18 25.69 21.70
C ASP A 444 15.61 24.28 22.15
N TRP A 445 16.82 23.89 21.76
CA TRP A 445 17.39 22.58 22.09
C TRP A 445 17.34 22.26 23.58
N VAL A 446 16.58 21.22 23.90
CA VAL A 446 16.62 20.53 25.18
C VAL A 446 17.54 19.33 25.06
N THR A 447 18.42 19.12 26.04
CA THR A 447 19.32 17.97 26.10
C THR A 447 19.01 17.11 27.32
N ILE A 448 18.81 15.82 27.11
CA ILE A 448 18.76 14.78 28.13
C ILE A 448 20.03 13.94 27.98
N ALA A 449 20.82 13.80 29.04
CA ALA A 449 22.05 13.01 28.99
C ALA A 449 22.46 12.53 30.38
N ASP A 450 23.46 11.64 30.44
CA ASP A 450 24.18 11.32 31.67
C ASP A 450 24.86 12.61 32.20
N PRO A 451 24.56 13.05 33.43
CA PRO A 451 25.16 14.25 34.01
C PRO A 451 26.68 14.13 34.29
N THR A 452 27.22 12.92 34.25
CA THR A 452 28.63 12.60 34.47
C THR A 452 29.35 12.15 33.19
N GLY A 453 28.61 11.94 32.10
CA GLY A 453 29.15 11.54 30.80
C GLY A 453 29.93 12.68 30.14
N ILE A 454 31.13 12.37 29.62
CA ILE A 454 31.90 13.30 28.79
C ILE A 454 31.07 13.61 27.53
N ASN A 455 30.81 14.89 27.25
CA ASN A 455 30.08 15.38 26.08
C ASN A 455 30.46 14.60 24.80
N THR A 456 29.46 13.99 24.15
CA THR A 456 29.58 13.56 22.75
C THR A 456 29.96 14.76 21.89
N PRO A 457 30.93 14.63 20.95
CA PRO A 457 31.49 15.76 20.24
C PRO A 457 30.41 16.44 19.38
N THR A 458 30.16 17.71 19.65
CA THR A 458 29.51 18.61 18.69
C THR A 458 30.43 18.75 17.48
N ILE A 459 30.00 18.28 16.32
CA ILE A 459 30.68 18.60 15.06
C ILE A 459 30.40 20.08 14.79
N ASP A 460 31.38 20.91 15.16
CA ASP A 460 31.44 22.30 14.77
C ASP A 460 31.65 22.38 13.25
N THR A 461 30.59 22.70 12.51
CA THR A 461 30.60 22.87 11.04
C THR A 461 31.24 24.18 10.59
N THR A 462 31.82 24.97 11.50
CA THR A 462 32.56 26.17 11.14
C THR A 462 33.88 25.77 10.50
N ALA A 463 34.09 26.14 9.23
CA ALA A 463 35.35 25.89 8.53
C ALA A 463 36.52 26.54 9.30
N LYS A 464 37.25 25.74 10.07
CA LYS A 464 38.40 26.22 10.84
C LYS A 464 39.50 26.69 9.88
N GLN A 465 39.70 28.00 9.80
CA GLN A 465 40.81 28.60 9.06
C GLN A 465 42.13 28.32 9.80
N GLY A 466 43.13 27.78 9.09
CA GLY A 466 44.45 27.46 9.63
C GLY A 466 45.16 26.31 8.94
N ILE A 467 46.43 26.15 9.25
CA ILE A 467 47.27 25.02 8.84
C ILE A 467 47.38 24.06 10.01
N TYR A 468 47.16 22.77 9.76
CA TYR A 468 47.22 21.72 10.77
C TYR A 468 48.09 20.57 10.30
N THR A 469 48.71 19.86 11.24
CA THR A 469 49.30 18.54 10.98
C THR A 469 48.20 17.51 10.69
N LEU A 470 48.56 16.36 10.10
CA LEU A 470 47.62 15.24 9.94
C LEU A 470 47.03 14.73 11.27
N SER A 471 47.73 14.97 12.38
CA SER A 471 47.29 14.63 13.73
C SER A 471 46.44 15.73 14.40
N GLY A 472 46.07 16.79 13.67
CA GLY A 472 45.15 17.84 14.14
C GLY A 472 45.79 18.98 14.95
N VAL A 473 47.13 19.02 15.09
CA VAL A 473 47.83 20.12 15.78
C VAL A 473 47.87 21.37 14.90
N LYS A 474 47.38 22.50 15.40
CA LYS A 474 47.41 23.80 14.70
C LYS A 474 48.85 24.32 14.63
N LEU A 475 49.26 24.73 13.43
CA LEU A 475 50.56 25.34 13.16
C LEU A 475 50.37 26.84 12.92
N ASN A 476 51.26 27.65 13.50
CA ASN A 476 51.31 29.10 13.30
C ASN A 476 52.38 29.41 12.23
N GLY A 477 52.06 30.26 11.26
CA GLY A 477 52.95 30.63 10.15
C GLY A 477 52.33 30.37 8.78
N GLU A 478 53.08 30.65 7.72
CA GLU A 478 52.64 30.40 6.34
C GLU A 478 53.14 29.05 5.83
N MET A 479 52.40 28.46 4.88
CA MET A 479 52.77 27.16 4.28
C MET A 479 54.20 27.16 3.74
N LYS A 480 54.71 28.30 3.25
CA LYS A 480 56.06 28.47 2.69
C LYS A 480 57.20 28.29 3.72
N ASP A 481 56.89 28.36 5.01
CA ASP A 481 57.89 28.27 6.09
C ASP A 481 57.96 26.87 6.74
N LEU A 482 57.03 25.98 6.40
CA LEU A 482 56.98 24.62 6.94
C LEU A 482 57.97 23.65 6.24
N PRO A 483 58.51 22.63 6.91
CA PRO A 483 59.29 21.58 6.25
C PRO A 483 58.45 20.80 5.21
N LYS A 484 59.11 20.00 4.35
CA LYS A 484 58.40 19.12 3.41
C LYS A 484 57.52 18.14 4.17
N GLY A 485 56.27 17.99 3.73
CA GLY A 485 55.28 17.21 4.48
C GLY A 485 53.85 17.37 3.99
N VAL A 486 52.95 16.67 4.67
CA VAL A 486 51.51 16.69 4.38
C VAL A 486 50.79 17.43 5.48
N TYR A 487 50.00 18.43 5.09
CA TYR A 487 49.28 19.32 6.01
C TYR A 487 47.81 19.44 5.61
N VAL A 488 46.98 19.83 6.56
CA VAL A 488 45.58 20.22 6.31
C VAL A 488 45.51 21.73 6.37
N VAL A 489 45.25 22.37 5.23
CA VAL A 489 45.14 23.83 5.10
C VAL A 489 43.68 24.15 4.82
N ASN A 490 43.01 24.85 5.74
CA ASN A 490 41.60 25.23 5.63
C ASN A 490 40.69 24.04 5.22
N GLY A 491 40.93 22.87 5.83
CA GLY A 491 40.16 21.64 5.58
C GLY A 491 40.56 20.85 4.33
N LYS A 492 41.57 21.27 3.56
CA LYS A 492 42.08 20.52 2.41
C LYS A 492 43.47 19.96 2.67
N LYS A 493 43.69 18.70 2.28
CA LYS A 493 45.02 18.07 2.32
C LYS A 493 45.92 18.71 1.26
N VAL A 494 47.08 19.22 1.68
CA VAL A 494 48.08 19.87 0.84
C VAL A 494 49.44 19.21 1.09
N VAL A 495 50.16 18.92 0.02
CA VAL A 495 51.52 18.38 0.07
C VAL A 495 52.49 19.50 -0.28
N LYS A 496 53.55 19.65 0.51
CA LYS A 496 54.65 20.60 0.27
C LYS A 496 55.96 19.90 0.01
#